data_AF-A0A1H5ZRF4-F1
#
_entry.id   AF-A0A1H5ZRF4-F1
#
_cell.length_a   1.000
_cell.length_b   1.000
_cell.length_c   1.000
_cell.angle_alpha   90.00
_cell.angle_beta   90.00
_cell.angle_gamma   90.00
#
_symmetry.space_group_name_H-M   'P 1'
#
loop_
_entity.id
_entity.type
_entity.pdbx_description
1 polymer ?
#
loop_
_entity_poly.entity_id
_entity_poly.type
_entity_poly.pdbx_seq_one_letter_code
_entity_poly.pdbx_strand_id
1 'polypeptide(L)' 'MDKPTKKRQSYNTEILTAVSEEYGVTTQFVRQCIRKEKHSLTADTIRAKYHELCGPSKKALEQYKIKPV' A
#
# COMPACT_ATOMS: atom_id res chain seq x y z
N MET A 1 17.97 -15.91 22.72
CA MET A 1 17.89 -15.36 21.35
C MET A 1 16.77 -14.33 21.32
N ASP A 2 17.08 -13.07 21.59
CA ASP A 2 16.16 -11.96 21.33
C ASP A 2 16.23 -11.62 19.84
N LYS A 3 15.34 -12.21 19.04
CA LYS A 3 15.15 -11.77 17.65
C LYS A 3 14.13 -10.62 17.68
N PRO A 4 14.47 -9.42 17.17
CA PRO A 4 13.51 -8.33 17.11
C PRO A 4 12.33 -8.73 16.21
N THR A 5 11.15 -8.85 16.80
CA THR A 5 9.91 -9.16 16.07
C THR A 5 9.51 -7.94 15.24
N LYS A 6 9.64 -8.03 13.91
CA LYS A 6 9.17 -6.95 13.02
C LYS A 6 7.65 -6.83 13.12
N LYS A 7 7.15 -5.63 13.46
CA LYS A 7 5.70 -5.34 13.47
C LYS A 7 5.11 -5.61 12.08
N ARG A 8 3.97 -6.31 12.03
CA ARG A 8 3.24 -6.57 10.77
C ARG A 8 2.71 -5.25 10.22
N GLN A 9 3.04 -4.94 8.97
CA GLN A 9 2.49 -3.79 8.26
C GLN A 9 1.08 -4.14 7.76
N SER A 10 0.11 -3.29 8.07
CA SER A 10 -1.24 -3.34 7.49
C SER A 10 -1.27 -2.49 6.22
N TYR A 11 -1.84 -3.04 5.15
CA TYR A 11 -1.97 -2.37 3.86
C TYR A 11 -3.45 -2.28 3.49
N ASN A 12 -3.83 -1.26 2.73
CA ASN A 12 -5.18 -1.19 2.18
C ASN A 12 -5.30 -2.24 1.07
N THR A 13 -6.12 -3.26 1.31
CA THR A 13 -6.32 -4.40 0.40
C THR A 13 -6.94 -3.97 -0.92
N GLU A 14 -7.86 -3.01 -0.92
CA GLU A 14 -8.57 -2.54 -2.11
C GLU A 14 -7.62 -1.82 -3.08
N ILE A 15 -6.77 -0.94 -2.54
CA ILE A 15 -5.76 -0.24 -3.33
C ILE A 15 -4.70 -1.22 -3.83
N LEU A 16 -4.32 -2.21 -3.02
CA LEU A 16 -3.41 -3.27 -3.43
C LEU A 16 -3.95 -4.05 -4.63
N THR A 17 -5.22 -4.45 -4.61
CA THR A 17 -5.86 -5.15 -5.73
C THR A 17 -5.98 -4.27 -6.96
N ALA A 18 -6.43 -3.01 -6.83
CA ALA A 18 -6.54 -2.09 -7.95
C ALA A 18 -5.20 -1.85 -8.66
N VAL A 19 -4.13 -1.63 -7.89
CA VAL A 19 -2.77 -1.45 -8.44
C VAL A 19 -2.24 -2.77 -9.02
N SER A 20 -2.59 -3.92 -8.42
CA SER A 20 -2.21 -5.23 -8.97
C SER A 20 -2.81 -5.48 -10.35
N GLU A 21 -4.10 -5.17 -10.50
CA GLU A 21 -4.85 -5.32 -11.75
C GLU A 21 -4.36 -4.36 -12.83
N GLU A 22 -4.12 -3.09 -12.48
CA GLU A 22 -3.68 -2.07 -13.44
C GLU A 22 -2.31 -2.40 -14.06
N TYR A 23 -1.38 -2.94 -13.26
CA TYR A 23 -0.04 -3.29 -13.73
C TYR A 23 0.08 -4.75 -14.19
N GLY A 24 -0.98 -5.55 -14.08
CA GLY A 24 -0.97 -6.99 -14.41
C GLY A 24 0.01 -7.81 -13.57
N VAL A 25 0.32 -7.35 -12.35
CA VAL A 25 1.25 -8.01 -11.42
C VAL A 25 0.51 -8.68 -10.28
N THR A 26 1.21 -9.45 -9.45
CA THR A 26 0.61 -10.03 -8.25
C THR A 26 0.59 -9.03 -7.09
N THR A 27 -0.41 -9.14 -6.21
CA THR A 27 -0.49 -8.32 -4.99
C THR A 27 0.73 -8.50 -4.10
N GLN A 28 1.37 -9.68 -4.13
CA GLN A 28 2.62 -9.94 -3.44
C GLN A 28 3.76 -9.09 -4.02
N PHE A 29 3.86 -8.98 -5.35
CA PHE A 29 4.85 -8.12 -6.00
C PHE A 29 4.67 -6.66 -5.58
N VAL A 30 3.42 -6.15 -5.61
CA VAL A 30 3.12 -4.78 -5.13
C VAL A 30 3.56 -4.58 -3.68
N ARG A 31 3.33 -5.56 -2.80
CA ARG A 31 3.82 -5.51 -1.40
C ARG A 31 5.34 -5.49 -1.31
N GLN A 32 6.04 -6.26 -2.13
CA GLN A 32 7.51 -6.24 -2.19
C GLN A 32 8.03 -4.88 -2.66
N CYS A 33 7.37 -4.25 -3.64
CA CYS A 33 7.66 -2.88 -4.08
C CYS A 33 7.49 -1.89 -2.93
N ILE A 34 6.39 -1.95 -2.18
CA ILE A 34 6.13 -1.07 -1.01
C ILE A 34 7.20 -1.28 0.08
N ARG A 35 7.64 -2.52 0.31
CA ARG A 35 8.69 -2.86 1.28
C ARG A 35 10.10 -2.49 0.83
N LYS A 36 10.28 -1.98 -0.40
CA LYS A 36 11.58 -1.70 -1.02
C LYS A 36 12.46 -2.95 -1.17
N GLU A 37 11.85 -4.13 -1.32
CA GLU A 37 12.58 -5.38 -1.60
C GLU A 37 12.98 -5.48 -3.09
N LYS A 38 12.34 -4.66 -3.94
CA LYS A 38 12.61 -4.56 -5.39
C LYS A 38 13.00 -3.11 -5.72
N HIS A 39 14.03 -2.95 -6.54
CA HIS A 39 14.63 -1.66 -6.90
C HIS A 39 14.54 -1.38 -8.41
N SER A 40 13.53 -1.93 -9.10
CA SER A 40 13.30 -1.61 -10.51
C SER A 40 12.54 -0.29 -10.64
N LEU A 41 12.74 0.40 -11.76
CA LEU A 41 12.01 1.63 -12.09
C LEU A 41 10.49 1.42 -12.01
N THR A 42 10.01 0.26 -12.46
CA THR A 42 8.60 -0.15 -12.37
C THR A 42 8.13 -0.39 -10.94
N ALA A 43 9.00 -0.89 -10.05
CA ALA A 43 8.64 -1.06 -8.65
C ALA A 43 8.49 0.29 -7.93
N ASP A 44 9.33 1.27 -8.29
CA ASP A 44 9.25 2.62 -7.74
C ASP A 44 7.98 3.35 -8.20
N THR A 45 7.58 3.19 -9.46
CA THR A 45 6.31 3.76 -9.96
C THR A 45 5.08 3.14 -9.29
N ILE A 46 5.05 1.80 -9.17
CA ILE A 46 3.98 1.08 -8.45
C ILE A 46 3.87 1.58 -7.00
N ARG A 47 5.01 1.76 -6.34
CA ARG A 47 5.05 2.24 -4.95
C ARG A 47 4.54 3.68 -4.84
N ALA A 48 4.97 4.57 -5.72
CA ALA A 48 4.52 5.96 -5.75
C ALA A 48 2.99 6.02 -5.91
N LYS A 49 2.46 5.29 -6.88
CA LYS A 49 1.03 5.25 -7.18
C LYS A 49 0.18 4.69 -6.03
N TYR A 50 0.66 3.63 -5.38
CA TYR A 50 0.00 3.10 -4.18
C TYR A 50 -0.08 4.16 -3.06
N HIS A 51 0.99 4.92 -2.83
CA HIS A 51 1.00 5.98 -1.81
C HIS A 51 0.11 7.17 -2.20
N GLU A 52 0.10 7.56 -3.48
CA GLU A 52 -0.79 8.60 -4.01
C GLU A 52 -2.26 8.26 -3.80
N LEU A 53 -2.66 7.02 -4.07
CA LEU A 53 -4.04 6.55 -3.85
C LEU A 53 -4.38 6.41 -2.35
N CYS A 54 -3.40 6.07 -1.52
CA CYS A 54 -3.61 5.90 -0.08
C CYS A 54 -3.89 7.24 0.63
N GLY A 55 -3.33 8.35 0.14
CA GLY A 55 -3.57 9.71 0.67
C GLY A 55 -5.06 10.13 0.68
N PRO A 56 -5.76 10.18 -0.47
CA PRO A 56 -7.16 10.56 -0.54
C PRO A 56 -8.08 9.56 0.15
N SER A 57 -7.79 8.25 0.11
CA SER A 57 -8.56 7.25 0.87
C SER A 57 -8.50 7.49 2.38
N LYS A 58 -7.32 7.87 2.92
CA LYS A 58 -7.20 8.24 4.34
C LYS A 58 -8.00 9.50 4.67
N LYS A 59 -7.94 10.52 3.81
CA LYS A 59 -8.70 11.77 3.98
C LYS A 59 -10.21 11.52 3.97
N ALA A 60 -10.70 10.66 3.07
CA ALA A 60 -12.11 10.27 3.02
C ALA A 60 -12.54 9.52 4.30
N LEU A 61 -11.69 8.62 4.83
CA LEU A 61 -11.94 7.93 6.10
C LEU A 61 -11.91 8.88 7.31
N GLU A 62 -11.02 9.88 7.31
CA GLU A 62 -10.98 10.91 8.35
C GLU A 62 -12.24 11.79 8.32
N GLN A 63 -12.69 12.21 7.14
CA GLN A 63 -13.94 12.95 6.96
C GLN A 63 -15.17 12.16 7.42
N TYR A 64 -15.18 10.84 7.22
CA TYR A 64 -16.25 9.98 7.71
C TYR A 64 -16.30 9.94 9.25
N LYS A 65 -15.15 9.91 9.92
CA LYS A 65 -15.07 9.90 11.40
C LYS A 65 -15.51 11.22 12.04
N ILE A 66 -15.40 12.35 11.31
CA ILE A 66 -15.74 13.70 11.81
C ILE A 66 -17.24 13.99 11.68
N LYS A 67 -18.02 13.16 10.97
CA LYS A 67 -19.48 13.21 11.02
C LYS A 67 -19.99 12.21 12.07
N PRO A 68 -20.03 12.55 13.37
CA PRO A 68 -20.94 11.84 14.26
C PRO A 68 -22.36 12.15 13.79
N VAL A 69 -23.15 11.08 13.68
CA VAL A 69 -24.61 11.11 13.54
C VAL A 69 -25.23 11.85 14.72
#